data_AF-A0A2C2V6I5-F1
#
_entry.id   AF-A0A2C2V6I5-F1
#
_cell.length_a   1.000
_cell.length_b   1.000
_cell.length_c   1.000
_cell.angle_alpha   90.00
_cell.angle_beta   90.00
_cell.angle_gamma   90.00
#
_symmetry.space_group_name_H-M   'P 1'
#
loop_
_entity.id
_entity.type
_entity.pdbx_description
1 polymer ?
#
loop_
_entity_poly.entity_id
_entity_poly.type
_entity_poly.pdbx_seq_one_letter_code
_entity_poly.pdbx_strand_id
1 'polypeptide(L)'
;MQEQRYLSVNALTKYIKRKFDADPHLRDVHVRGEISNFKQHSSGHMYFTLKDEKARILAVMFSSQSRTMKFTPENGMKVIVRGEISVYEPSGQYQIYIKEMRPDGIGELFLAYEQLKQRLELEGLFAIENKKAIPLYPKTVGVITSPTGAALRDVITTIKRRYPIANILVFPALVQGDQAAPSIAKAIAKANSMNEIDVLIVGRGGGSIEELWAFNEELVARAIFSSDIPIISAVGHETDFTIADFVADLRAPTPTGAAELAVPHIDELLDRVLQRQTRLLRTMKGKFQFEKERLARVQKSYAFRYPHRLYEQKLEQVDKLTEMLVRGTSRLSLIKKGQHEILYKRLQRNHPIEALREAQKRLDLTNKEMKRAMQQVLSKKQTEFERILSTLGALSPLKIMERGYSLAYSEENRLIKSINQVNMNERVQIQLTDGSLFCRVENRKESEKRDE
;
A
#
# COMPACT_ATOMS: atom_id res chain seq x y z
N MET A 1 -48.91 24.99 116.16
CA MET A 1 -48.20 25.08 114.87
C MET A 1 -47.77 23.67 114.50
N GLN A 2 -48.34 23.07 113.46
CA GLN A 2 -47.84 21.79 112.94
C GLN A 2 -46.51 22.06 112.23
N GLU A 3 -45.44 21.39 112.65
CA GLU A 3 -44.15 21.42 111.95
C GLU A 3 -44.36 21.00 110.49
N GLN A 4 -44.06 21.89 109.54
CA GLN A 4 -43.97 21.52 108.13
C GLN A 4 -42.77 20.58 107.96
N ARG A 5 -43.06 19.28 107.82
CA ARG A 5 -42.04 18.27 107.48
C ARG A 5 -41.66 18.41 106.02
N TYR A 6 -40.43 18.86 105.77
CA TYR A 6 -39.84 18.89 104.43
C TYR A 6 -39.33 17.51 104.02
N LEU A 7 -39.62 17.08 102.79
CA LEU A 7 -39.09 15.84 102.21
C LEU A 7 -37.78 16.13 101.46
N SER A 8 -36.82 15.21 101.55
CA SER A 8 -35.63 15.27 100.69
C SER A 8 -36.00 14.90 99.25
N VAL A 9 -35.26 15.44 98.28
CA VAL A 9 -35.47 15.14 96.85
C VAL A 9 -35.44 13.63 96.58
N ASN A 10 -34.53 12.90 97.23
CA ASN A 10 -34.44 11.44 97.13
C ASN A 10 -35.71 10.74 97.70
N ALA A 11 -36.20 11.19 98.86
CA ALA A 11 -37.42 10.65 99.45
C ALA A 11 -38.65 10.92 98.55
N LEU A 12 -38.72 12.10 97.93
CA LEU A 12 -39.78 12.46 96.99
C LEU A 12 -39.72 11.59 95.72
N THR A 13 -38.56 11.44 95.09
CA THR A 13 -38.39 10.60 93.89
C THR A 13 -38.70 9.14 94.16
N LYS A 14 -38.25 8.59 95.31
CA LYS A 14 -38.60 7.22 95.72
C LYS A 14 -40.09 7.04 95.96
N TYR A 15 -40.76 8.06 96.49
CA TYR A 15 -42.21 8.03 96.67
C TYR A 15 -42.95 8.01 95.32
N ILE A 16 -42.54 8.87 94.37
CA ILE A 16 -43.11 8.90 93.01
C ILE A 16 -42.87 7.57 92.29
N LYS A 17 -41.65 7.04 92.34
CA LYS A 17 -41.34 5.73 91.76
C LYS A 17 -42.23 4.62 92.33
N ARG A 18 -42.40 4.56 93.66
CA ARG A 18 -43.29 3.58 94.30
C ARG A 18 -44.74 3.70 93.83
N LYS A 19 -45.22 4.90 93.53
CA LYS A 19 -46.55 5.10 92.96
C LYS A 19 -46.66 4.55 91.55
N PHE A 20 -45.64 4.78 90.71
CA PHE A 20 -45.57 4.23 89.35
C PHE A 20 -45.48 2.70 89.36
N ASP A 21 -44.59 2.14 90.18
CA ASP A 21 -44.36 0.70 90.26
C ASP A 21 -45.56 -0.05 90.87
N ALA A 22 -46.35 0.60 91.73
CA ALA A 22 -47.54 0.01 92.36
C ALA A 22 -48.79 0.09 91.47
N ASP A 23 -48.82 0.97 90.47
CA ASP A 23 -49.96 1.13 89.58
C ASP A 23 -50.01 -0.01 88.55
N PRO A 24 -51.05 -0.87 88.57
CA PRO A 24 -51.18 -1.95 87.61
C PRO A 24 -51.24 -1.48 86.15
N HIS A 25 -51.76 -0.27 85.89
CA HIS A 25 -51.89 0.28 84.54
C HIS A 25 -50.54 0.67 83.93
N LEU A 26 -49.51 0.89 84.75
CA LEU A 26 -48.17 1.27 84.29
C LEU A 26 -47.21 0.09 84.15
N ARG A 27 -47.60 -1.12 84.57
CA ARG A 27 -46.77 -2.33 84.48
C ARG A 27 -46.81 -3.04 83.13
N ASP A 28 -47.89 -2.87 82.38
CA ASP A 28 -48.07 -3.49 81.06
C ASP A 28 -48.80 -2.55 80.10
N VAL A 29 -48.04 -1.60 79.55
CA VAL A 29 -48.56 -0.54 78.69
C VAL A 29 -48.14 -0.77 77.25
N HIS A 30 -49.07 -0.52 76.33
CA HIS A 30 -48.82 -0.53 74.90
C HIS A 30 -48.77 0.91 74.41
N VAL A 31 -47.64 1.32 73.83
CA VAL A 31 -47.41 2.68 73.37
C VAL A 31 -47.01 2.65 71.90
N ARG A 32 -47.67 3.49 71.10
CA ARG A 32 -47.33 3.73 69.71
C ARG A 32 -46.52 5.02 69.62
N GLY A 33 -45.45 5.02 68.84
CA GLY A 33 -44.73 6.25 68.52
C GLY A 33 -43.57 6.03 67.55
N GLU A 34 -42.94 7.13 67.16
CA GLU A 34 -41.79 7.15 66.26
C GLU A 34 -40.48 7.14 67.07
N ILE A 35 -39.51 6.33 66.64
CA ILE A 35 -38.19 6.27 67.26
C ILE A 35 -37.38 7.52 66.86
N SER A 36 -36.81 8.20 67.85
CA SER A 36 -35.82 9.25 67.65
C SER A 36 -34.65 9.11 68.62
N ASN A 37 -33.49 9.66 68.27
CA ASN A 37 -32.26 9.60 69.07
C ASN A 37 -31.80 8.17 69.44
N PHE A 38 -31.95 7.21 68.52
CA PHE A 38 -31.56 5.82 68.72
C PHE A 38 -30.05 5.65 68.92
N LYS A 39 -29.69 4.95 70.01
CA LYS A 39 -28.32 4.58 70.38
C LYS A 39 -28.27 3.14 70.88
N GLN A 40 -27.43 2.33 70.28
CA GLN A 40 -27.13 0.98 70.74
C GLN A 40 -25.76 0.96 71.42
N HIS A 41 -25.72 0.57 72.70
CA HIS A 41 -24.48 0.42 73.45
C HIS A 41 -23.81 -0.93 73.17
N SER A 42 -22.49 -1.01 73.37
CA SER A 42 -21.70 -2.24 73.25
C SER A 42 -22.17 -3.39 74.17
N SER A 43 -22.87 -3.07 75.26
CA SER A 43 -23.52 -4.04 76.15
C SER A 43 -24.80 -4.67 75.57
N GLY A 44 -25.26 -4.21 74.41
CA GLY A 44 -26.49 -4.68 73.74
C GLY A 44 -27.76 -4.00 74.21
N HIS A 45 -27.66 -3.01 75.11
CA HIS A 45 -28.79 -2.17 75.52
C HIS A 45 -29.09 -1.11 74.45
N MET A 46 -30.38 -0.89 74.18
CA MET A 46 -30.86 0.13 73.27
C MET A 46 -31.51 1.26 74.06
N TYR A 47 -31.11 2.50 73.76
CA TYR A 47 -31.65 3.71 74.34
C TYR A 47 -32.16 4.60 73.21
N PHE A 48 -33.41 5.05 73.31
CA PHE A 48 -34.00 5.93 72.33
C PHE A 48 -35.15 6.73 72.96
N THR A 49 -35.70 7.66 72.20
CA THR A 49 -36.89 8.43 72.59
C THR A 49 -38.03 8.01 71.70
N LEU A 50 -39.17 7.67 72.31
CA LEU A 50 -40.42 7.45 71.60
C LEU A 50 -41.20 8.77 71.59
N LYS A 51 -41.54 9.27 70.41
CA LYS A 51 -42.27 10.54 70.25
C LYS A 51 -43.59 10.32 69.52
N ASP A 52 -44.57 11.15 69.85
CA ASP A 52 -45.77 11.40 69.05
C ASP A 52 -45.83 12.90 68.68
N GLU A 53 -46.96 13.39 68.16
CA GLU A 53 -47.13 14.78 67.75
C GLU A 53 -46.99 15.81 68.90
N LYS A 54 -47.22 15.40 70.15
CA LYS A 54 -47.38 16.32 71.31
C LYS A 54 -46.49 15.98 72.51
N ALA A 55 -45.95 14.77 72.58
CA ALA A 55 -45.25 14.23 73.72
C ALA A 55 -44.06 13.35 73.31
N ARG A 56 -43.14 13.17 74.26
CA ARG A 56 -41.98 12.28 74.13
C ARG A 56 -41.71 11.56 75.44
N ILE A 57 -41.28 10.32 75.35
CA ILE A 57 -40.87 9.50 76.49
C ILE A 57 -39.53 8.82 76.21
N LEU A 58 -38.68 8.74 77.23
CA LEU A 58 -37.43 7.99 77.14
C LEU A 58 -37.74 6.49 77.16
N ALA A 59 -37.10 5.74 76.27
CA ALA A 59 -37.32 4.33 76.07
C ALA A 59 -36.00 3.58 76.22
N VAL A 60 -36.04 2.49 77.00
CA VAL A 60 -34.89 1.62 77.27
C VAL A 60 -35.28 0.19 76.99
N MET A 61 -34.46 -0.52 76.23
CA MET A 61 -34.61 -1.95 76.00
C MET A 61 -33.34 -2.68 76.44
N PHE A 62 -33.44 -3.58 77.42
CA PHE A 62 -32.28 -4.31 77.90
C PHE A 62 -31.85 -5.40 76.92
N SER A 63 -30.61 -5.88 77.08
CA SER A 63 -29.95 -6.77 76.13
C SER A 63 -30.60 -8.15 76.06
N SER A 64 -31.24 -8.59 77.15
CA SER A 64 -32.01 -9.83 77.18
C SER A 64 -33.24 -9.77 76.27
N GLN A 65 -33.91 -8.62 76.17
CA GLN A 65 -35.06 -8.44 75.26
C GLN A 65 -34.62 -8.05 73.85
N SER A 66 -33.54 -7.29 73.69
CA SER A 66 -33.08 -6.89 72.35
C SER A 66 -32.59 -8.09 71.51
N ARG A 67 -32.04 -9.13 72.16
CA ARG A 67 -31.58 -10.38 71.50
C ARG A 67 -32.69 -11.22 70.85
N THR A 68 -33.93 -11.12 71.33
CA THR A 68 -35.06 -11.88 70.78
C THR A 68 -35.78 -11.13 69.65
N MET A 69 -35.31 -9.93 69.28
CA MET A 69 -35.91 -9.15 68.21
C MET A 69 -35.58 -9.71 66.83
N LYS A 70 -36.57 -9.65 65.94
CA LYS A 70 -36.47 -10.09 64.55
C LYS A 70 -36.08 -8.97 63.57
N PHE A 71 -35.95 -7.74 64.06
CA PHE A 71 -35.61 -6.57 63.25
C PHE A 71 -34.75 -5.59 64.06
N THR A 72 -34.01 -4.74 63.35
CA THR A 72 -33.17 -3.70 63.94
C THR A 72 -33.91 -2.37 63.90
N PRO A 73 -34.18 -1.73 65.06
CA PRO A 73 -34.85 -0.44 65.07
C PRO A 73 -33.93 0.68 64.59
N GLU A 74 -34.48 1.62 63.83
CA GLU A 74 -33.78 2.82 63.34
C GLU A 74 -34.57 4.10 63.65
N ASN A 75 -33.90 5.25 63.58
CA ASN A 75 -34.56 6.54 63.72
C ASN A 75 -35.60 6.74 62.62
N GLY A 76 -36.77 7.29 62.96
CA GLY A 76 -37.87 7.52 62.04
C GLY A 76 -38.86 6.35 61.93
N MET A 77 -38.52 5.17 62.47
CA MET A 77 -39.44 4.03 62.45
C MET A 77 -40.62 4.24 63.42
N LYS A 78 -41.85 4.03 62.95
CA LYS A 78 -43.04 3.91 63.79
C LYS A 78 -43.09 2.51 64.39
N VAL A 79 -43.25 2.43 65.71
CA VAL A 79 -43.27 1.16 66.45
C VAL A 79 -44.39 1.14 67.48
N ILE A 80 -44.91 -0.07 67.72
CA ILE A 80 -45.72 -0.40 68.88
C ILE A 80 -44.81 -1.10 69.87
N VAL A 81 -44.67 -0.52 71.06
CA VAL A 81 -43.89 -1.08 72.16
C VAL A 81 -44.81 -1.54 73.28
N ARG A 82 -44.48 -2.67 73.91
CA ARG A 82 -45.09 -3.18 75.13
C ARG A 82 -44.05 -3.14 76.24
N GLY A 83 -44.38 -2.53 77.37
CA GLY A 83 -43.41 -2.34 78.44
C GLY A 83 -44.01 -1.85 79.75
N GLU A 84 -43.14 -1.52 80.68
CA GLU A 84 -43.51 -0.92 81.97
C GLU A 84 -42.95 0.50 82.08
N ILE A 85 -43.74 1.42 82.63
CA ILE A 85 -43.33 2.80 82.87
C ILE A 85 -42.89 2.93 84.32
N SER A 86 -41.64 3.35 84.54
CA SER A 86 -41.12 3.59 85.87
C SER A 86 -40.18 4.80 85.87
N VAL A 87 -39.72 5.20 87.07
CA VAL A 87 -38.88 6.39 87.27
C VAL A 87 -37.44 5.96 87.54
N TYR A 88 -36.50 6.51 86.77
CA TYR A 88 -35.08 6.32 87.00
C TYR A 88 -34.61 7.18 88.17
N GLU A 89 -34.39 6.56 89.34
CA GLU A 89 -34.10 7.27 90.60
C GLU A 89 -32.97 8.30 90.52
N PRO A 90 -31.83 8.05 89.83
CA PRO A 90 -30.72 9.00 89.80
C PRO A 90 -31.03 10.31 89.06
N SER A 91 -31.90 10.29 88.04
CA SER A 91 -32.25 11.49 87.27
C SER A 91 -33.67 12.00 87.54
N GLY A 92 -34.49 11.23 88.25
CA GLY A 92 -35.90 11.53 88.49
C GLY A 92 -36.77 11.55 87.22
N GLN A 93 -36.26 11.03 86.09
CA GLN A 93 -37.00 10.98 84.82
C GLN A 93 -37.83 9.70 84.74
N TYR A 94 -39.07 9.82 84.26
CA TYR A 94 -39.87 8.64 83.92
C TYR A 94 -39.50 8.14 82.52
N GLN A 95 -39.48 6.81 82.38
CA GLN A 95 -39.09 6.14 81.15
C GLN A 95 -39.85 4.82 81.00
N ILE A 96 -39.99 4.36 79.76
CA ILE A 96 -40.56 3.06 79.43
C ILE A 96 -39.46 2.02 79.27
N TYR A 97 -39.58 0.92 80.02
CA TYR A 97 -38.75 -0.27 79.88
C TYR A 97 -39.46 -1.26 78.97
N ILE A 98 -38.91 -1.45 77.78
CA ILE A 98 -39.57 -2.17 76.69
C ILE A 98 -39.30 -3.67 76.81
N LYS A 99 -40.38 -4.44 76.85
CA LYS A 99 -40.39 -5.91 76.88
C LYS A 99 -40.51 -6.49 75.47
N GLU A 100 -41.39 -5.92 74.64
CA GLU A 100 -41.57 -6.28 73.23
C GLU A 100 -41.68 -5.02 72.38
N MET A 101 -41.15 -5.07 71.15
CA MET A 101 -41.29 -4.03 70.15
C MET A 101 -41.70 -4.66 68.82
N ARG A 102 -42.65 -4.04 68.14
CA ARG A 102 -43.09 -4.42 66.78
C ARG A 102 -43.17 -3.18 65.91
N PRO A 103 -42.85 -3.26 64.61
CA PRO A 103 -43.09 -2.15 63.70
C PRO A 103 -44.59 -1.86 63.58
N ASP A 104 -44.97 -0.58 63.63
CA ASP A 104 -46.34 -0.11 63.49
C ASP A 104 -46.62 0.14 61.99
N GLY A 105 -47.48 -0.66 61.37
CA GLY A 105 -47.99 -0.44 60.01
C GLY A 105 -47.06 -0.77 58.84
N ILE A 106 -45.73 -0.89 59.04
CA ILE A 106 -44.79 -1.19 57.95
C ILE A 106 -44.95 -2.65 57.45
N GLY A 107 -45.44 -3.56 58.29
CA GLY A 107 -45.54 -4.98 57.96
C GLY A 107 -46.49 -5.31 56.81
N GLU A 108 -47.67 -4.68 56.72
CA GLU A 108 -48.65 -5.02 55.69
C GLU A 108 -48.29 -4.45 54.31
N LEU A 109 -47.88 -3.18 54.25
CA LEU A 109 -47.42 -2.56 53.00
C LEU A 109 -46.13 -3.23 52.53
N PHE A 110 -45.14 -3.43 53.40
CA PHE A 110 -43.90 -4.11 53.01
C PHE A 110 -44.16 -5.55 52.54
N LEU A 111 -45.05 -6.29 53.21
CA LEU A 111 -45.46 -7.63 52.77
C LEU A 111 -46.16 -7.58 51.40
N ALA A 112 -47.06 -6.61 51.18
CA ALA A 112 -47.71 -6.43 49.88
C ALA A 112 -46.71 -6.08 48.77
N TYR A 113 -45.70 -5.26 49.07
CA TYR A 113 -44.60 -4.93 48.17
C TYR A 113 -43.78 -6.17 47.81
N GLU A 114 -43.33 -6.96 48.79
CA GLU A 114 -42.55 -8.17 48.51
C GLU A 114 -43.36 -9.21 47.73
N GLN A 115 -44.62 -9.42 48.08
CA GLN A 115 -45.51 -10.34 47.36
C GLN A 115 -45.72 -9.90 45.90
N LEU A 116 -45.96 -8.61 45.67
CA LEU A 116 -46.15 -8.08 44.33
C LEU A 116 -44.85 -8.14 43.52
N LYS A 117 -43.71 -7.78 44.13
CA LYS A 117 -42.39 -7.89 43.51
C LYS A 117 -42.12 -9.31 43.03
N GLN A 118 -42.29 -10.31 43.90
CA GLN A 118 -42.09 -11.72 43.53
C GLN A 118 -43.02 -12.17 42.41
N ARG A 119 -44.30 -11.75 42.44
CA ARG A 119 -45.27 -12.09 41.38
C ARG A 119 -44.85 -11.53 40.03
N LEU A 120 -44.51 -10.25 39.95
CA LEU A 120 -44.13 -9.59 38.70
C LEU A 120 -42.76 -10.07 38.19
N GLU A 121 -41.86 -10.47 39.10
CA GLU A 121 -40.58 -11.11 38.75
C GLU A 121 -40.81 -12.47 38.08
N LEU A 122 -41.70 -13.30 38.64
CA LEU A 122 -42.08 -14.59 38.05
C LEU A 122 -42.78 -14.45 36.70
N GLU A 123 -43.57 -13.38 36.51
CA GLU A 123 -44.15 -13.02 35.22
C GLU A 123 -43.11 -12.50 34.21
N GLY A 124 -41.87 -12.24 34.64
CA GLY A 124 -40.76 -11.82 33.78
C GLY A 124 -40.69 -10.33 33.47
N LEU A 125 -41.46 -9.48 34.17
CA LEU A 125 -41.50 -8.03 33.89
C LEU A 125 -40.18 -7.32 34.22
N PHE A 126 -39.32 -7.92 35.04
CA PHE A 126 -38.01 -7.36 35.40
C PHE A 126 -36.86 -7.87 34.52
N ALA A 127 -37.14 -8.80 33.60
CA ALA A 127 -36.13 -9.40 32.76
C ALA A 127 -35.44 -8.34 31.87
N ILE A 128 -34.11 -8.36 31.86
CA ILE A 128 -33.29 -7.41 31.07
C ILE A 128 -33.63 -7.50 29.58
N GLU A 129 -34.02 -8.68 29.09
CA GLU A 129 -34.41 -8.94 27.70
C GLU A 129 -35.63 -8.13 27.25
N ASN A 130 -36.51 -7.76 28.20
CA ASN A 130 -37.71 -6.96 27.92
C ASN A 130 -37.43 -5.45 27.97
N LYS A 131 -36.25 -5.03 28.46
CA LYS A 131 -35.89 -3.62 28.61
C LYS A 131 -35.41 -3.03 27.29
N LYS A 132 -35.89 -1.84 26.97
CA LYS A 132 -35.57 -1.08 25.77
C LYS A 132 -34.32 -0.22 25.98
N ALA A 133 -33.53 -0.08 24.93
CA ALA A 133 -32.38 0.82 24.97
C ALA A 133 -32.85 2.28 24.92
N ILE A 134 -32.30 3.13 25.80
CA ILE A 134 -32.55 4.56 25.76
C ILE A 134 -31.90 5.18 24.51
N PRO A 135 -32.62 5.96 23.69
CA PRO A 135 -32.06 6.62 22.52
C PRO A 135 -30.91 7.56 22.91
N LEU A 136 -29.78 7.47 22.20
CA LEU A 136 -28.60 8.26 22.50
C LEU A 136 -28.75 9.76 22.17
N TYR A 137 -29.67 10.09 21.26
CA TYR A 137 -29.93 11.44 20.75
C TYR A 137 -31.45 11.68 20.64
N PRO A 138 -32.18 11.79 21.76
CA PRO A 138 -33.62 11.99 21.72
C PRO A 138 -33.94 13.39 21.18
N LYS A 139 -34.86 13.48 20.22
CA LYS A 139 -35.42 14.76 19.75
C LYS A 139 -36.43 15.30 20.75
N THR A 140 -37.22 14.42 21.37
CA THR A 140 -38.26 14.81 22.33
C THR A 140 -38.22 13.93 23.57
N VAL A 141 -38.11 14.58 24.73
CA VAL A 141 -38.18 13.94 26.05
C VAL A 141 -39.52 14.25 26.69
N GLY A 142 -40.30 13.22 27.00
CA GLY A 142 -41.53 13.37 27.76
C GLY A 142 -41.26 13.27 29.27
N VAL A 143 -41.87 14.13 30.07
CA VAL A 143 -41.69 14.16 31.53
C VAL A 143 -43.05 14.00 32.21
N ILE A 144 -43.22 12.91 32.94
CA ILE A 144 -44.43 12.60 33.72
C ILE A 144 -44.12 12.84 35.19
N THR A 145 -44.64 13.95 35.72
CA THR A 145 -44.45 14.34 37.13
C THR A 145 -45.50 15.37 37.56
N SER A 146 -45.47 15.78 38.82
CA SER A 146 -46.35 16.85 39.34
C SER A 146 -46.06 18.19 38.64
N PRO A 147 -47.08 18.92 38.18
CA PRO A 147 -46.91 20.21 37.49
C PRO A 147 -46.26 21.30 38.35
N THR A 148 -46.36 21.19 39.69
CA THR A 148 -45.84 22.18 40.64
C THR A 148 -44.55 21.74 41.36
N GLY A 149 -44.07 20.52 41.09
CA GLY A 149 -42.93 19.93 41.80
C GLY A 149 -41.56 20.51 41.40
N ALA A 150 -40.63 20.57 42.36
CA ALA A 150 -39.23 20.93 42.11
C ALA A 150 -38.57 20.01 41.06
N ALA A 151 -38.92 18.72 41.08
CA ALA A 151 -38.43 17.71 40.13
C ALA A 151 -38.62 18.09 38.66
N LEU A 152 -39.77 18.70 38.30
CA LEU A 152 -40.01 19.14 36.93
C LEU A 152 -39.02 20.23 36.51
N ARG A 153 -38.79 21.22 37.39
CA ARG A 153 -37.86 22.32 37.13
C ARG A 153 -36.43 21.81 37.01
N ASP A 154 -36.04 20.87 37.85
CA ASP A 154 -34.72 20.25 37.83
C ASP A 154 -34.46 19.50 36.53
N VAL A 155 -35.43 18.69 36.08
CA VAL A 155 -35.35 17.97 34.79
C VAL A 155 -35.25 18.96 33.63
N ILE A 156 -36.13 19.97 33.57
CA ILE A 156 -36.15 20.97 32.50
C ILE A 156 -34.82 21.73 32.44
N THR A 157 -34.33 22.20 33.60
CA THR A 157 -33.09 22.99 33.67
C THR A 157 -31.89 22.14 33.25
N THR A 158 -31.83 20.88 33.67
CA THR A 158 -30.75 19.96 33.34
C THR A 158 -30.72 19.65 31.84
N ILE A 159 -31.88 19.31 31.24
CA ILE A 159 -31.97 19.04 29.79
C ILE A 159 -31.63 20.30 29.00
N LYS A 160 -32.18 21.47 29.34
CA LYS A 160 -31.88 22.72 28.62
C LYS A 160 -30.41 23.11 28.70
N ARG A 161 -29.73 22.82 29.82
CA ARG A 161 -28.30 23.10 29.99
C ARG A 161 -27.44 22.12 29.19
N ARG A 162 -27.71 20.80 29.28
CA ARG A 162 -26.86 19.77 28.63
C ARG A 162 -27.19 19.57 27.15
N TYR A 163 -28.46 19.65 26.77
CA TYR A 163 -28.94 19.32 25.43
C TYR A 163 -30.10 20.23 25.00
N PRO A 164 -29.85 21.54 24.77
CA PRO A 164 -30.87 22.56 24.49
C PRO A 164 -31.69 22.31 23.20
N ILE A 165 -31.25 21.40 22.34
CA ILE A 165 -31.91 21.07 21.07
C ILE A 165 -33.02 20.03 21.21
N ALA A 166 -33.14 19.37 22.36
CA ALA A 166 -34.27 18.48 22.62
C ALA A 166 -35.53 19.26 23.02
N ASN A 167 -36.66 18.84 22.48
CA ASN A 167 -37.98 19.28 22.90
C ASN A 167 -38.35 18.59 24.21
N ILE A 168 -39.03 19.31 25.10
CA ILE A 168 -39.51 18.76 26.38
C ILE A 168 -41.03 18.85 26.39
N LEU A 169 -41.70 17.70 26.50
CA LEU A 169 -43.15 17.61 26.65
C LEU A 169 -43.51 17.19 28.06
N VAL A 170 -44.33 18.00 28.74
CA VAL A 170 -44.70 17.74 30.14
C VAL A 170 -46.10 17.15 30.20
N PHE A 171 -46.20 15.99 30.85
CA PHE A 171 -47.44 15.29 31.10
C PHE A 171 -47.74 15.39 32.60
N PRO A 172 -48.57 16.35 33.02
CA PRO A 172 -48.87 16.55 34.43
C PRO A 172 -49.63 15.32 34.98
N ALA A 173 -49.09 14.71 36.04
CA ALA A 173 -49.69 13.58 36.73
C ALA A 173 -49.67 13.80 38.25
N LEU A 174 -50.67 13.26 38.94
CA LEU A 174 -50.62 13.12 40.39
C LEU A 174 -49.57 12.06 40.73
N VAL A 175 -48.57 12.43 41.54
CA VAL A 175 -47.46 11.55 41.96
C VAL A 175 -47.57 11.15 43.43
N GLN A 176 -48.68 11.50 44.09
CA GLN A 176 -48.95 11.21 45.50
C GLN A 176 -50.45 11.08 45.78
N GLY A 177 -50.77 10.26 46.79
CA GLY A 177 -52.15 9.94 47.18
C GLY A 177 -52.79 8.85 46.32
N ASP A 178 -53.99 8.41 46.72
CA ASP A 178 -54.66 7.22 46.17
C ASP A 178 -54.99 7.30 44.67
N GLN A 179 -55.06 8.51 44.11
CA GLN A 179 -55.31 8.73 42.67
C GLN A 179 -54.03 8.85 41.83
N ALA A 180 -52.85 8.70 42.44
CA ALA A 180 -51.57 8.85 41.76
C ALA A 180 -51.30 7.72 40.75
N ALA A 181 -51.47 6.46 41.14
CA ALA A 181 -51.22 5.33 40.25
C ALA A 181 -52.10 5.36 38.98
N PRO A 182 -53.44 5.57 39.06
CA PRO A 182 -54.26 5.77 37.88
C PRO A 182 -53.85 6.99 37.03
N SER A 183 -53.45 8.09 37.68
CA SER A 183 -53.00 9.29 36.98
C SER A 183 -51.70 9.06 36.20
N ILE A 184 -50.74 8.35 36.78
CA ILE A 184 -49.46 8.02 36.14
C ILE A 184 -49.69 7.08 34.95
N ALA A 185 -50.46 6.00 35.13
CA ALA A 185 -50.79 5.07 34.06
C ALA A 185 -51.49 5.77 32.87
N LYS A 186 -52.44 6.68 33.16
CA LYS A 186 -53.11 7.48 32.13
C LYS A 186 -52.15 8.43 31.40
N ALA A 187 -51.20 9.02 32.12
CA ALA A 187 -50.18 9.90 31.52
C ALA A 187 -49.24 9.11 30.60
N ILE A 188 -48.80 7.91 31.00
CA ILE A 188 -48.01 7.00 30.17
C ILE A 188 -48.78 6.60 28.91
N ALA A 189 -50.04 6.20 29.04
CA ALA A 189 -50.88 5.85 27.88
C ALA A 189 -51.07 7.03 26.92
N LYS A 190 -51.29 8.24 27.46
CA LYS A 190 -51.39 9.47 26.65
C LYS A 190 -50.08 9.77 25.92
N ALA A 191 -48.93 9.60 26.58
CA ALA A 191 -47.64 9.79 25.95
C ALA A 191 -47.41 8.78 24.81
N ASN A 192 -47.73 7.51 25.01
CA ASN A 192 -47.63 6.48 23.97
C ASN A 192 -48.56 6.73 22.76
N SER A 193 -49.70 7.42 22.96
CA SER A 193 -50.54 7.83 21.82
C SER A 193 -49.92 8.93 20.94
N MET A 194 -48.85 9.58 21.41
CA MET A 194 -48.10 10.60 20.68
C MET A 194 -46.84 9.98 20.09
N ASN A 195 -46.80 9.77 18.77
CA ASN A 195 -45.66 9.15 18.06
C ASN A 195 -44.40 10.04 17.95
N GLU A 196 -44.29 11.12 18.74
CA GLU A 196 -43.22 12.12 18.64
C GLU A 196 -42.23 12.08 19.80
N ILE A 197 -42.42 11.18 20.77
CA ILE A 197 -41.63 11.10 22.00
C ILE A 197 -40.63 9.94 21.90
N ASP A 198 -39.36 10.23 22.14
CA ASP A 198 -38.30 9.22 22.03
C ASP A 198 -38.00 8.54 23.38
N VAL A 199 -38.16 9.26 24.48
CA VAL A 199 -37.91 8.74 25.85
C VAL A 199 -38.82 9.44 26.86
N LEU A 200 -39.26 8.68 27.86
CA LEU A 200 -40.06 9.16 28.97
C LEU A 200 -39.28 9.15 30.28
N ILE A 201 -39.42 10.21 31.07
CA ILE A 201 -38.96 10.27 32.45
C ILE A 201 -40.20 10.26 33.34
N VAL A 202 -40.33 9.23 34.17
CA VAL A 202 -41.42 9.10 35.14
C VAL A 202 -40.82 9.22 36.53
N GLY A 203 -41.27 10.18 37.31
CA GLY A 203 -40.68 10.36 38.63
C GLY A 203 -41.28 11.46 39.49
N ARG A 204 -40.76 11.55 40.70
CA ARG A 204 -41.13 12.51 41.74
C ARG A 204 -39.85 13.00 42.42
N GLY A 205 -39.86 14.22 42.95
CA GLY A 205 -38.76 14.72 43.78
C GLY A 205 -39.05 14.48 45.24
N GLY A 206 -38.23 13.64 45.91
CA GLY A 206 -38.26 13.39 47.35
C GLY A 206 -39.59 12.83 47.89
N GLY A 207 -39.55 12.29 49.11
CA GLY A 207 -40.74 11.83 49.83
C GLY A 207 -40.46 10.66 50.75
N SER A 208 -41.36 10.43 51.70
CA SER A 208 -41.38 9.21 52.51
C SER A 208 -41.77 7.98 51.66
N ILE A 209 -41.50 6.77 52.14
CA ILE A 209 -41.92 5.53 51.45
C ILE A 209 -43.45 5.50 51.23
N GLU A 210 -44.23 6.03 52.18
CA GLU A 210 -45.70 6.17 52.07
C GLU A 210 -46.09 7.07 50.88
N GLU A 211 -45.32 8.13 50.64
CA GLU A 211 -45.52 9.07 49.55
C GLU A 211 -45.10 8.53 48.16
N LEU A 212 -44.20 7.55 48.12
CA LEU A 212 -43.74 6.87 46.90
C LEU A 212 -44.58 5.63 46.57
N TRP A 213 -45.57 5.29 47.40
CA TRP A 213 -46.32 4.04 47.30
C TRP A 213 -47.01 3.85 45.94
N ALA A 214 -47.46 4.93 45.30
CA ALA A 214 -48.07 4.90 43.98
C ALA A 214 -47.20 4.23 42.90
N PHE A 215 -45.87 4.27 43.07
CA PHE A 215 -44.90 3.63 42.16
C PHE A 215 -44.64 2.15 42.48
N ASN A 216 -45.19 1.66 43.59
CA ASN A 216 -45.22 0.24 43.98
C ASN A 216 -46.55 -0.44 43.64
N GLU A 217 -47.46 0.23 42.93
CA GLU A 217 -48.72 -0.37 42.51
C GLU A 217 -48.59 -1.13 41.18
N GLU A 218 -49.32 -2.24 41.09
CA GLU A 218 -49.32 -3.11 39.90
C GLU A 218 -49.75 -2.38 38.63
N LEU A 219 -50.67 -1.42 38.75
CA LEU A 219 -51.17 -0.63 37.63
C LEU A 219 -50.04 0.18 36.96
N VAL A 220 -49.16 0.80 37.75
CA VAL A 220 -48.03 1.58 37.24
C VAL A 220 -46.97 0.65 36.66
N ALA A 221 -46.67 -0.46 37.34
CA ALA A 221 -45.76 -1.48 36.84
C ALA A 221 -46.18 -1.98 35.45
N ARG A 222 -47.43 -2.39 35.27
CA ARG A 222 -47.94 -2.86 33.97
C ARG A 222 -47.97 -1.76 32.93
N ALA A 223 -48.32 -0.53 33.30
CA ALA A 223 -48.29 0.62 32.38
C ALA A 223 -46.87 0.89 31.85
N ILE A 224 -45.85 0.85 32.72
CA ILE A 224 -44.45 1.02 32.33
C ILE A 224 -44.02 -0.12 31.39
N PHE A 225 -44.30 -1.37 31.75
CA PHE A 225 -43.94 -2.53 30.92
C PHE A 225 -44.60 -2.50 29.54
N SER A 226 -45.86 -2.06 29.46
CA SER A 226 -46.62 -1.97 28.20
C SER A 226 -46.28 -0.76 27.33
N SER A 227 -45.45 0.17 27.82
CA SER A 227 -45.11 1.39 27.10
C SER A 227 -44.28 1.07 25.88
N ASP A 228 -44.64 1.60 24.71
CA ASP A 228 -43.85 1.49 23.47
C ASP A 228 -42.59 2.35 23.53
N ILE A 229 -42.68 3.51 24.17
CA ILE A 229 -41.58 4.45 24.40
C ILE A 229 -40.76 3.99 25.61
N PRO A 230 -39.41 4.02 25.54
CA PRO A 230 -38.56 3.67 26.68
C PRO A 230 -38.74 4.63 27.87
N ILE A 231 -38.81 4.09 29.08
CA ILE A 231 -39.06 4.82 30.33
C ILE A 231 -37.85 4.77 31.26
N ILE A 232 -37.46 5.95 31.75
CA ILE A 232 -36.51 6.14 32.84
C ILE A 232 -37.28 6.41 34.12
N SER A 233 -37.12 5.55 35.12
CA SER A 233 -37.69 5.79 36.46
C SER A 233 -36.78 6.73 37.24
N ALA A 234 -37.39 7.73 37.89
CA ALA A 234 -36.72 8.77 38.67
C ALA A 234 -37.43 9.01 40.01
N VAL A 235 -37.71 7.92 40.73
CA VAL A 235 -38.58 7.92 41.93
C VAL A 235 -37.78 7.73 43.22
N GLY A 236 -36.90 6.74 43.27
CA GLY A 236 -36.19 6.33 44.49
C GLY A 236 -34.96 7.18 44.81
N HIS A 237 -34.45 7.07 46.04
CA HIS A 237 -33.10 7.53 46.44
C HIS A 237 -32.09 6.38 46.27
N GLU A 238 -30.81 6.58 46.59
CA GLU A 238 -29.78 5.54 46.41
C GLU A 238 -30.10 4.21 47.13
N THR A 239 -30.88 4.24 48.22
CA THR A 239 -31.20 3.06 49.05
C THR A 239 -32.60 2.48 48.82
N ASP A 240 -33.53 3.25 48.28
CA ASP A 240 -34.95 2.88 48.22
C ASP A 240 -35.34 2.50 46.78
N PHE A 241 -35.64 1.22 46.56
CA PHE A 241 -36.07 0.71 45.26
C PHE A 241 -37.59 0.55 45.23
N THR A 242 -38.20 1.03 44.14
CA THR A 242 -39.63 0.84 43.86
C THR A 242 -39.85 -0.21 42.78
N ILE A 243 -41.07 -0.76 42.69
CA ILE A 243 -41.43 -1.69 41.62
C ILE A 243 -41.29 -1.02 40.24
N ALA A 244 -41.68 0.26 40.13
CA ALA A 244 -41.45 1.05 38.92
C ALA A 244 -39.97 1.08 38.49
N ASP A 245 -39.02 1.15 39.44
CA ASP A 245 -37.58 1.11 39.12
C ASP A 245 -37.12 -0.23 38.53
N PHE A 246 -37.73 -1.33 38.96
CA PHE A 246 -37.41 -2.66 38.45
C PHE A 246 -37.98 -2.90 37.05
N VAL A 247 -39.19 -2.41 36.79
CA VAL A 247 -39.86 -2.56 35.50
C VAL A 247 -39.33 -1.58 34.46
N ALA A 248 -38.93 -0.38 34.86
CA ALA A 248 -38.43 0.63 33.93
C ALA A 248 -37.18 0.13 33.17
N ASP A 249 -37.02 0.67 31.96
CA ASP A 249 -35.92 0.34 31.07
C ASP A 249 -34.58 0.80 31.64
N LEU A 250 -34.59 1.95 32.31
CA LEU A 250 -33.45 2.49 33.03
C LEU A 250 -33.88 3.12 34.36
N ARG A 251 -33.08 2.90 35.41
CA ARG A 251 -33.27 3.53 36.71
C ARG A 251 -32.34 4.72 36.85
N ALA A 252 -32.87 5.82 37.38
CA ALA A 252 -32.10 6.96 37.86
C ALA A 252 -32.42 7.23 39.34
N PRO A 253 -31.41 7.54 40.18
CA PRO A 253 -31.60 7.79 41.61
C PRO A 253 -32.19 9.17 41.93
N THR A 254 -32.33 10.05 40.94
CA THR A 254 -32.92 11.38 41.11
C THR A 254 -33.53 11.85 39.79
N PRO A 255 -34.50 12.78 39.81
CA PRO A 255 -34.99 13.46 38.61
C PRO A 255 -33.88 14.15 37.81
N THR A 256 -32.89 14.76 38.48
CA THR A 256 -31.71 15.32 37.81
C THR A 256 -30.87 14.25 37.12
N GLY A 257 -30.59 13.12 37.80
CA GLY A 257 -29.87 11.99 37.22
C GLY A 257 -30.62 11.38 36.03
N ALA A 258 -31.95 11.34 36.07
CA ALA A 258 -32.76 10.86 34.95
C ALA A 258 -32.63 11.76 33.73
N ALA A 259 -32.65 13.08 33.93
CA ALA A 259 -32.41 14.05 32.87
C ALA A 259 -31.01 13.90 32.28
N GLU A 260 -29.99 13.67 33.11
CA GLU A 260 -28.61 13.45 32.66
C GLU A 260 -28.41 12.16 31.87
N LEU A 261 -29.12 11.09 32.23
CA LEU A 261 -29.06 9.81 31.53
C LEU A 261 -29.91 9.83 30.24
N ALA A 262 -30.95 10.66 30.19
CA ALA A 262 -31.82 10.78 29.02
C ALA A 262 -31.13 11.47 27.84
N VAL A 263 -30.26 12.47 28.08
CA VAL A 263 -29.70 13.31 27.02
C VAL A 263 -28.18 13.42 27.07
N PRO A 264 -27.49 13.50 25.93
CA PRO A 264 -26.04 13.68 25.88
C PRO A 264 -25.64 15.13 26.19
N HIS A 265 -24.34 15.37 26.41
CA HIS A 265 -23.81 16.73 26.56
C HIS A 265 -23.47 17.35 25.20
N ILE A 266 -24.06 18.51 24.88
CA ILE A 266 -23.93 19.14 23.56
C ILE A 266 -22.50 19.58 23.24
N ASP A 267 -21.77 20.10 24.23
CA ASP A 267 -20.36 20.49 24.05
C ASP A 267 -19.47 19.30 23.70
N GLU A 268 -19.67 18.14 24.33
CA GLU A 268 -18.94 16.91 23.97
C GLU A 268 -19.24 16.47 22.52
N LEU A 269 -20.48 16.64 22.07
CA LEU A 269 -20.86 16.33 20.69
C LEU A 269 -20.21 17.29 19.71
N LEU A 270 -20.19 18.59 20.03
CA LEU A 270 -19.55 19.61 19.23
C LEU A 270 -18.04 19.36 19.12
N ASP A 271 -17.38 19.04 20.23
CA ASP A 271 -15.97 18.66 20.26
C ASP A 271 -15.69 17.42 19.41
N ARG A 272 -16.52 16.38 19.52
CA ARG A 272 -16.40 15.17 18.68
C ARG A 272 -16.54 15.49 17.19
N VAL A 273 -17.45 16.39 16.81
CA VAL A 273 -17.63 16.81 15.41
C VAL A 273 -16.41 17.59 14.93
N LEU A 274 -15.90 18.55 15.70
CA LEU A 274 -14.71 19.34 15.37
C LEU A 274 -13.44 18.48 15.27
N GLN A 275 -13.27 17.51 16.17
CA GLN A 275 -12.17 16.56 16.11
C GLN A 275 -12.24 15.69 14.85
N ARG A 276 -13.43 15.19 14.49
CA ARG A 276 -13.64 14.42 13.25
C ARG A 276 -13.37 15.26 12.01
N GLN A 277 -13.79 16.53 12.00
CA GLN A 277 -13.51 17.47 10.91
C GLN A 277 -12.00 17.72 10.78
N THR A 278 -11.30 17.97 11.88
CA THR A 278 -9.85 18.20 11.90
C THR A 278 -9.09 16.97 11.39
N ARG A 279 -9.50 15.78 11.83
CA ARG A 279 -8.93 14.51 11.34
C ARG A 279 -9.16 14.33 9.85
N LEU A 280 -10.38 14.57 9.36
CA LEU A 280 -10.72 14.49 7.94
C LEU A 280 -9.81 15.40 7.11
N LEU A 281 -9.68 16.67 7.48
CA LEU A 281 -8.83 17.64 6.79
C LEU A 281 -7.37 17.22 6.77
N ARG A 282 -6.85 16.70 7.89
CA ARG A 282 -5.47 16.19 7.98
C ARG A 282 -5.25 15.00 7.04
N THR A 283 -6.17 14.04 7.02
CA THR A 283 -6.09 12.89 6.12
C THR A 283 -6.19 13.30 4.65
N MET A 284 -7.08 14.23 4.31
CA MET A 284 -7.20 14.75 2.95
C MET A 284 -5.91 15.47 2.50
N LYS A 285 -5.35 16.33 3.35
CA LYS A 285 -4.05 16.99 3.07
C LYS A 285 -2.93 15.98 2.88
N GLY A 286 -2.87 14.95 3.72
CA GLY A 286 -1.89 13.86 3.59
C GLY A 286 -2.03 13.12 2.26
N LYS A 287 -3.26 12.76 1.86
CA LYS A 287 -3.54 12.09 0.57
C LYS A 287 -3.14 12.97 -0.61
N PHE A 288 -3.47 14.26 -0.56
CA PHE A 288 -3.09 15.21 -1.61
C PHE A 288 -1.58 15.33 -1.74
N GLN A 289 -0.86 15.46 -0.62
CA GLN A 289 0.60 15.56 -0.62
C GLN A 289 1.25 14.28 -1.17
N PHE A 290 0.75 13.11 -0.76
CA PHE A 290 1.24 11.81 -1.26
C PHE A 290 1.07 11.67 -2.78
N GLU A 291 -0.10 12.00 -3.32
CA GLU A 291 -0.33 11.93 -4.77
C GLU A 291 0.50 12.97 -5.52
N LYS A 292 0.70 14.16 -4.95
CA LYS A 292 1.58 15.20 -5.52
C LYS A 292 3.04 14.71 -5.60
N GLU A 293 3.54 14.07 -4.54
CA GLU A 293 4.88 13.49 -4.53
C GLU A 293 5.01 12.32 -5.50
N ARG A 294 4.00 11.47 -5.60
CA ARG A 294 3.94 10.38 -6.58
C ARG A 294 4.00 10.92 -8.01
N LEU A 295 3.21 11.94 -8.33
CA LEU A 295 3.26 12.62 -9.63
C LEU A 295 4.65 13.20 -9.89
N ALA A 296 5.22 13.92 -8.93
CA ALA A 296 6.56 14.51 -9.05
C ALA A 296 7.64 13.45 -9.28
N ARG A 297 7.54 12.27 -8.63
CA ARG A 297 8.45 11.13 -8.87
C ARG A 297 8.34 10.60 -10.29
N VAL A 298 7.12 10.40 -10.81
CA VAL A 298 6.92 9.94 -12.18
C VAL A 298 7.44 10.96 -13.19
N GLN A 299 7.15 12.24 -13.00
CA GLN A 299 7.65 13.32 -13.86
C GLN A 299 9.18 13.43 -13.85
N LYS A 300 9.82 13.18 -12.71
CA LYS A 300 11.29 13.19 -12.58
C LYS A 300 11.95 11.86 -12.98
N SER A 301 11.15 10.82 -13.28
CA SER A 301 11.67 9.52 -13.68
C SER A 301 12.52 9.64 -14.94
N TYR A 302 13.59 8.84 -15.01
CA TYR A 302 14.56 8.83 -16.10
C TYR A 302 13.89 8.69 -17.47
N ALA A 303 12.86 7.86 -17.57
CA ALA A 303 12.13 7.62 -18.81
C ALA A 303 11.43 8.87 -19.37
N PHE A 304 10.87 9.73 -18.50
CA PHE A 304 10.21 10.97 -18.91
C PHE A 304 11.18 12.15 -19.01
N ARG A 305 12.29 12.13 -18.26
CA ARG A 305 13.29 13.21 -18.27
C ARG A 305 14.27 13.10 -19.45
N TYR A 306 14.67 11.88 -19.82
CA TYR A 306 15.63 11.63 -20.91
C TYR A 306 15.13 10.53 -21.85
N PRO A 307 13.97 10.71 -22.51
CA PRO A 307 13.40 9.70 -23.39
C PRO A 307 14.34 9.32 -24.53
N HIS A 308 15.15 10.26 -25.03
CA HIS A 308 16.16 10.01 -26.08
C HIS A 308 17.23 9.00 -25.66
N ARG A 309 17.66 9.02 -24.38
CA ARG A 309 18.69 8.10 -23.88
C ARG A 309 18.23 6.64 -23.83
N LEU A 310 16.92 6.38 -23.86
CA LEU A 310 16.39 5.00 -23.90
C LEU A 310 16.71 4.29 -25.22
N TYR A 311 16.84 5.04 -26.32
CA TYR A 311 17.08 4.48 -27.65
C TYR A 311 18.37 4.99 -28.29
N GLU A 312 19.13 5.86 -27.64
CA GLU A 312 20.43 6.34 -28.12
C GLU A 312 21.42 5.19 -28.41
N GLN A 313 21.52 4.22 -27.51
CA GLN A 313 22.32 3.00 -27.75
C GLN A 313 21.78 2.17 -28.93
N LYS A 314 20.47 2.21 -29.19
CA LYS A 314 19.87 1.51 -30.33
C LYS A 314 20.16 2.23 -31.65
N LEU A 315 20.18 3.56 -31.65
CA LEU A 315 20.62 4.36 -32.80
C LEU A 315 22.09 4.07 -33.11
N GLU A 316 22.97 4.06 -32.10
CA GLU A 316 24.39 3.73 -32.30
C GLU A 316 24.60 2.30 -32.83
N GLN A 317 23.77 1.35 -32.39
CA GLN A 317 23.75 -0.02 -32.94
C GLN A 317 23.34 -0.04 -34.41
N VAL A 318 22.32 0.73 -34.79
CA VAL A 318 21.87 0.84 -36.20
C VAL A 318 22.97 1.45 -37.05
N ASP A 319 23.66 2.49 -36.58
CA ASP A 319 24.77 3.12 -37.32
C ASP A 319 25.92 2.13 -37.55
N LYS A 320 26.33 1.40 -36.51
CA LYS A 320 27.37 0.36 -36.61
C LYS A 320 26.98 -0.75 -37.60
N LEU A 321 25.74 -1.25 -37.51
CA LEU A 321 25.25 -2.29 -38.42
C LEU A 321 25.17 -1.79 -39.87
N THR A 322 24.78 -0.54 -40.07
CA THR A 322 24.74 0.10 -41.39
C THR A 322 26.13 0.24 -41.98
N GLU A 323 27.11 0.68 -41.19
CA GLU A 323 28.50 0.78 -41.63
C GLU A 323 29.09 -0.60 -41.98
N MET A 324 28.82 -1.61 -41.16
CA MET A 324 29.22 -3.00 -41.44
C MET A 324 28.60 -3.52 -42.74
N LEU A 325 27.32 -3.23 -42.99
CA LEU A 325 26.64 -3.59 -44.22
C LEU A 325 27.29 -2.92 -45.44
N VAL A 326 27.53 -1.60 -45.38
CA VAL A 326 28.16 -0.85 -46.48
C VAL A 326 29.56 -1.36 -46.78
N ARG A 327 30.38 -1.59 -45.74
CA ARG A 327 31.73 -2.16 -45.88
C ARG A 327 31.69 -3.57 -46.46
N GLY A 328 30.80 -4.43 -45.97
CA GLY A 328 30.62 -5.79 -46.46
C GLY A 328 30.21 -5.83 -47.93
N THR A 329 29.26 -4.98 -48.32
CA THR A 329 28.76 -4.86 -49.70
C THR A 329 29.86 -4.36 -50.64
N SER A 330 30.63 -3.35 -50.21
CA SER A 330 31.74 -2.79 -50.99
C SER A 330 32.85 -3.80 -51.19
N ARG A 331 33.21 -4.56 -50.14
CA ARG A 331 34.19 -5.65 -50.22
C ARG A 331 33.73 -6.75 -51.16
N LEU A 332 32.47 -7.17 -51.07
CA LEU A 332 31.91 -8.18 -51.96
C LEU A 332 31.95 -7.72 -53.43
N SER A 333 31.57 -6.46 -53.69
CA SER A 333 31.65 -5.85 -55.02
C SER A 333 33.07 -5.86 -55.58
N LEU A 334 34.06 -5.47 -54.75
CA LEU A 334 35.48 -5.49 -55.15
C LEU A 334 35.97 -6.91 -55.48
N ILE A 335 35.65 -7.89 -54.64
CA ILE A 335 36.01 -9.31 -54.87
C ILE A 335 35.38 -9.80 -56.19
N LYS A 336 34.10 -9.49 -56.42
CA LYS A 336 33.40 -9.89 -57.64
C LYS A 336 33.95 -9.21 -58.89
N LYS A 337 34.33 -7.93 -58.82
CA LYS A 337 35.04 -7.24 -59.92
C LYS A 337 36.39 -7.87 -60.20
N GLY A 338 37.20 -8.17 -59.17
CA GLY A 338 38.48 -8.85 -59.35
C GLY A 338 38.33 -10.25 -59.97
N GLN A 339 37.36 -11.03 -59.51
CA GLN A 339 37.03 -12.33 -60.12
C GLN A 339 36.66 -12.18 -61.60
N HIS A 340 35.82 -11.19 -61.93
CA HIS A 340 35.42 -10.88 -63.30
C HIS A 340 36.63 -10.49 -64.16
N GLU A 341 37.52 -9.61 -63.69
CA GLU A 341 38.71 -9.20 -64.43
C GLU A 341 39.67 -10.37 -64.70
N ILE A 342 39.86 -11.27 -63.73
CA ILE A 342 40.69 -12.47 -63.92
C ILE A 342 40.08 -13.38 -64.99
N LEU A 343 38.77 -13.63 -64.92
CA LEU A 343 38.06 -14.44 -65.91
C LEU A 343 38.11 -13.81 -67.30
N TYR A 344 37.92 -12.49 -67.38
CA TYR A 344 37.99 -11.72 -68.62
C TYR A 344 39.40 -11.76 -69.23
N LYS A 345 40.46 -11.55 -68.43
CA LYS A 345 41.85 -11.66 -68.91
C LYS A 345 42.21 -13.08 -69.35
N ARG A 346 41.70 -14.11 -68.67
CA ARG A 346 41.87 -15.52 -69.11
C ARG A 346 41.20 -15.76 -70.47
N LEU A 347 39.98 -15.24 -70.65
CA LEU A 347 39.27 -15.32 -71.92
C LEU A 347 40.04 -14.61 -73.05
N GLN A 348 40.55 -13.40 -72.80
CA GLN A 348 41.36 -12.66 -73.78
C GLN A 348 42.68 -13.36 -74.11
N ARG A 349 43.39 -13.90 -73.11
CA ARG A 349 44.66 -14.59 -73.31
C ARG A 349 44.51 -15.89 -74.10
N ASN A 350 43.42 -16.62 -73.86
CA ASN A 350 43.11 -17.84 -74.60
C ASN A 350 42.27 -17.56 -75.85
N HIS A 351 42.17 -16.30 -76.27
CA HIS A 351 41.39 -15.95 -77.45
C HIS A 351 42.09 -16.52 -78.70
N PRO A 352 41.41 -17.34 -79.53
CA PRO A 352 42.03 -18.02 -80.67
C PRO A 352 42.73 -17.10 -81.67
N ILE A 353 42.33 -15.82 -81.70
CA ILE A 353 42.89 -14.81 -82.61
C ILE A 353 44.35 -14.46 -82.30
N GLU A 354 44.78 -14.49 -81.04
CA GLU A 354 46.17 -14.19 -80.67
C GLU A 354 47.09 -15.36 -81.02
N ALA A 355 46.64 -16.60 -80.79
CA ALA A 355 47.33 -17.80 -81.25
C ALA A 355 47.46 -17.84 -82.79
N LEU A 356 46.41 -17.41 -83.51
CA LEU A 356 46.44 -17.29 -84.97
C LEU A 356 47.43 -16.22 -85.44
N ARG A 357 47.47 -15.06 -84.78
CA ARG A 357 48.44 -13.97 -85.08
C ARG A 357 49.88 -14.40 -84.85
N GLU A 358 50.17 -15.08 -83.74
CA GLU A 358 51.51 -15.61 -83.47
C GLU A 358 51.91 -16.67 -84.51
N ALA A 359 50.99 -17.57 -84.88
CA ALA A 359 51.24 -18.57 -85.91
C ALA A 359 51.52 -17.94 -87.28
N GLN A 360 50.76 -16.91 -87.67
CA GLN A 360 51.01 -16.16 -88.91
C GLN A 360 52.36 -15.43 -88.90
N LYS A 361 52.74 -14.78 -87.79
CA LYS A 361 54.07 -14.16 -87.66
C LYS A 361 55.20 -15.18 -87.76
N ARG A 362 55.06 -16.36 -87.14
CA ARG A 362 56.04 -17.45 -87.26
C ARG A 362 56.14 -17.92 -88.70
N LEU A 363 55.01 -18.14 -89.38
CA LEU A 363 54.98 -18.52 -90.79
C LEU A 363 55.71 -17.52 -91.68
N ASP A 364 55.48 -16.21 -91.47
CA ASP A 364 56.15 -15.15 -92.23
C ASP A 364 57.65 -15.09 -92.00
N LEU A 365 58.11 -15.24 -90.75
CA LEU A 365 59.53 -15.28 -90.41
C LEU A 365 60.22 -16.49 -91.05
N THR A 366 59.65 -17.68 -90.86
CA THR A 366 60.21 -18.91 -91.43
C THR A 366 60.22 -18.87 -92.96
N ASN A 367 59.21 -18.27 -93.60
CA ASN A 367 59.22 -18.05 -95.05
C ASN A 367 60.34 -17.10 -95.49
N LYS A 368 60.59 -16.02 -94.75
CA LYS A 368 61.69 -15.08 -95.06
C LYS A 368 63.06 -15.76 -94.88
N GLU A 369 63.24 -16.52 -93.81
CA GLU A 369 64.48 -17.27 -93.55
C GLU A 369 64.72 -18.32 -94.62
N MET A 370 63.71 -19.10 -94.97
CA MET A 370 63.77 -20.08 -96.06
C MET A 370 64.18 -19.43 -97.38
N LYS A 371 63.53 -18.31 -97.77
CA LYS A 371 63.88 -17.58 -99.00
C LYS A 371 65.32 -17.08 -98.99
N ARG A 372 65.81 -16.55 -97.86
CA ARG A 372 67.21 -16.12 -97.71
C ARG A 372 68.18 -17.28 -97.83
N ALA A 373 67.90 -18.41 -97.17
CA ALA A 373 68.72 -19.61 -97.27
C ALA A 373 68.79 -20.14 -98.71
N MET A 374 67.65 -20.17 -99.41
CA MET A 374 67.59 -20.54 -100.84
C MET A 374 68.45 -19.61 -101.70
N GLN A 375 68.36 -18.29 -101.50
CA GLN A 375 69.18 -17.31 -102.24
C GLN A 375 70.68 -17.47 -101.97
N GLN A 376 71.07 -17.71 -100.71
CA GLN A 376 72.47 -17.96 -100.35
C GLN A 376 73.03 -19.22 -101.02
N VAL A 377 72.25 -20.31 -101.01
CA VAL A 377 72.66 -21.56 -101.69
C VAL A 377 72.81 -21.34 -103.19
N LEU A 378 71.83 -20.65 -103.82
CA LEU A 378 71.88 -20.34 -105.24
C LEU A 378 73.10 -19.48 -105.60
N SER A 379 73.35 -18.40 -104.86
CA SER A 379 74.49 -17.51 -105.09
C SER A 379 75.83 -18.23 -104.92
N LYS A 380 75.94 -19.11 -103.91
CA LYS A 380 77.14 -19.93 -103.69
C LYS A 380 77.39 -20.90 -104.87
N LYS A 381 76.31 -21.48 -105.43
CA LYS A 381 76.41 -22.35 -106.60
C LYS A 381 76.76 -21.58 -107.87
N GLN A 382 76.24 -20.37 -108.05
CA GLN A 382 76.62 -19.48 -109.16
C GLN A 382 78.10 -19.09 -109.11
N THR A 383 78.60 -18.66 -107.95
CA THR A 383 80.02 -18.32 -107.77
C THR A 383 80.93 -19.54 -107.94
N GLU A 384 80.52 -20.71 -107.47
CA GLU A 384 81.25 -21.97 -107.71
C GLU A 384 81.34 -22.30 -109.20
N PHE A 385 80.24 -22.12 -109.94
CA PHE A 385 80.17 -22.33 -111.38
C PHE A 385 81.06 -21.34 -112.16
N GLU A 386 81.01 -20.05 -111.84
CA GLU A 386 81.87 -19.02 -112.44
C GLU A 386 83.36 -19.31 -112.20
N ARG A 387 83.72 -19.78 -111.00
CA ARG A 387 85.09 -20.20 -110.69
C ARG A 387 85.55 -21.34 -111.59
N ILE A 388 84.71 -22.36 -111.77
CA ILE A 388 85.00 -23.52 -112.64
C ILE A 388 85.20 -23.05 -114.10
N LEU A 389 84.34 -22.15 -114.60
CA LEU A 389 84.49 -21.56 -115.94
C LEU A 389 85.81 -20.80 -116.10
N SER A 390 86.20 -20.00 -115.09
CA SER A 390 87.48 -19.29 -115.11
C SER A 390 88.68 -20.24 -115.10
N THR A 391 88.59 -21.36 -114.38
CA THR A 391 89.68 -22.36 -114.35
C THR A 391 89.80 -23.07 -115.70
N LEU A 392 88.67 -23.41 -116.32
CA LEU A 392 88.63 -23.98 -117.66
C LEU A 392 89.24 -23.03 -118.71
N GLY A 393 88.95 -21.74 -118.60
CA GLY A 393 89.48 -20.71 -119.50
C GLY A 393 90.99 -20.48 -119.39
N ALA A 394 91.59 -20.71 -118.22
CA ALA A 394 93.03 -20.57 -117.99
C ALA A 394 93.86 -21.75 -118.54
N LEU A 395 93.24 -22.91 -118.75
CA LEU A 395 93.91 -24.13 -119.21
C LEU A 395 93.83 -24.33 -120.74
N SER A 396 93.31 -23.36 -121.49
CA SER A 396 93.19 -23.47 -122.95
C SER A 396 94.44 -22.98 -123.70
N PRO A 397 95.15 -23.85 -124.46
CA PRO A 397 96.41 -23.52 -125.15
C PRO A 397 96.31 -22.37 -126.18
N LEU A 398 95.11 -22.11 -126.71
CA LEU A 398 94.86 -21.08 -127.72
C LEU A 398 95.12 -19.65 -127.19
N LYS A 399 94.98 -19.40 -125.88
CA LYS A 399 95.21 -18.07 -125.28
C LYS A 399 96.70 -17.72 -125.06
N ILE A 400 97.61 -18.70 -125.14
CA ILE A 400 99.06 -18.43 -124.98
C ILE A 400 99.63 -17.81 -126.26
N MET A 401 99.09 -18.16 -127.43
CA MET A 401 99.54 -17.62 -128.72
C MET A 401 99.08 -16.16 -128.93
N GLU A 402 97.91 -15.75 -128.41
CA GLU A 402 97.41 -14.36 -128.48
C GLU A 402 98.30 -13.33 -127.74
N ARG A 403 99.20 -13.78 -126.84
CA ARG A 403 100.11 -12.89 -126.09
C ARG A 403 101.41 -12.53 -126.82
N GLY A 404 101.51 -12.82 -128.12
CA GLY A 404 102.62 -12.35 -128.97
C GLY A 404 103.90 -13.19 -128.91
N TYR A 405 103.82 -14.43 -128.42
CA TYR A 405 104.95 -15.37 -128.42
C TYR A 405 105.01 -16.14 -129.75
N SER A 406 106.15 -16.04 -130.44
CA SER A 406 106.41 -16.74 -131.71
C SER A 406 107.31 -17.97 -131.51
N LEU A 407 107.02 -19.07 -132.20
CA LEU A 407 107.80 -20.31 -132.14
C LEU A 407 108.76 -20.38 -133.33
N ALA A 408 110.06 -20.58 -133.09
CA ALA A 408 111.08 -20.69 -134.14
C ALA A 408 111.39 -22.16 -134.46
N TYR A 409 111.46 -22.49 -135.75
CA TYR A 409 111.72 -23.82 -136.30
C TYR A 409 112.93 -23.80 -137.25
N SER A 410 113.70 -24.88 -137.28
CA SER A 410 114.82 -25.11 -138.21
C SER A 410 114.33 -25.56 -139.60
N GLU A 411 115.21 -25.60 -140.61
CA GLU A 411 114.90 -26.05 -141.99
C GLU A 411 114.28 -27.47 -142.05
N GLU A 412 114.58 -28.34 -141.07
CA GLU A 412 113.94 -29.66 -140.90
C GLU A 412 112.64 -29.63 -140.05
N ASN A 413 112.04 -28.45 -139.85
CA ASN A 413 110.80 -28.24 -139.10
C ASN A 413 110.87 -28.63 -137.60
N ARG A 414 112.06 -28.57 -137.00
CA ARG A 414 112.28 -28.84 -135.56
C ARG A 414 112.33 -27.54 -134.76
N LEU A 415 111.66 -27.52 -133.60
CA LEU A 415 111.58 -26.33 -132.75
C LEU A 415 112.95 -25.99 -132.13
N ILE A 416 113.40 -24.75 -132.37
CA ILE A 416 114.65 -24.20 -131.86
C ILE A 416 114.37 -23.59 -130.49
N LYS A 417 115.00 -24.15 -129.45
CA LYS A 417 114.83 -23.68 -128.05
C LYS A 417 116.05 -22.94 -127.52
N SER A 418 117.18 -23.02 -128.21
CA SER A 418 118.46 -22.49 -127.72
C SER A 418 119.31 -21.98 -128.88
N ILE A 419 120.10 -20.92 -128.62
CA ILE A 419 120.90 -20.23 -129.63
C ILE A 419 122.02 -21.12 -130.21
N ASN A 420 122.41 -22.18 -129.50
CA ASN A 420 123.44 -23.13 -129.93
C ASN A 420 122.95 -24.15 -130.97
N GLN A 421 121.66 -24.19 -131.26
CA GLN A 421 121.04 -25.19 -132.16
C GLN A 421 120.92 -24.74 -133.62
N VAL A 422 121.47 -23.59 -133.96
CA VAL A 422 121.49 -23.05 -135.32
C VAL A 422 122.96 -22.82 -135.67
N ASN A 423 123.33 -22.48 -136.90
CA ASN A 423 124.66 -21.99 -137.32
C ASN A 423 124.56 -20.61 -138.01
N MET A 424 125.69 -19.89 -138.15
CA MET A 424 125.72 -18.61 -138.86
C MET A 424 125.35 -18.81 -140.34
N ASN A 425 124.53 -17.92 -140.90
CA ASN A 425 123.94 -17.97 -142.24
C ASN A 425 122.91 -19.08 -142.51
N GLU A 426 122.48 -19.82 -141.48
CA GLU A 426 121.43 -20.84 -141.62
C GLU A 426 120.03 -20.20 -141.67
N ARG A 427 119.10 -20.81 -142.42
CA ARG A 427 117.72 -20.35 -142.56
C ARG A 427 116.83 -20.96 -141.47
N VAL A 428 115.97 -20.14 -140.87
CA VAL A 428 115.04 -20.51 -139.80
C VAL A 428 113.65 -19.94 -140.07
N GLN A 429 112.61 -20.69 -139.71
CA GLN A 429 111.21 -20.30 -139.88
C GLN A 429 110.60 -19.89 -138.53
N ILE A 430 110.05 -18.69 -138.43
CA ILE A 430 109.38 -18.21 -137.22
C ILE A 430 107.87 -18.22 -137.47
N GLN A 431 107.12 -18.94 -136.64
CA GLN A 431 105.67 -19.03 -136.67
C GLN A 431 105.05 -17.99 -135.72
N LEU A 432 104.23 -17.11 -136.28
CA LEU A 432 103.43 -16.09 -135.60
C LEU A 432 101.96 -16.50 -135.58
N THR A 433 101.12 -15.74 -134.87
CA THR A 433 99.67 -15.96 -134.78
C THR A 433 98.93 -15.92 -136.13
N ASP A 434 99.49 -15.20 -137.10
CA ASP A 434 98.86 -14.89 -138.38
C ASP A 434 99.69 -15.34 -139.61
N GLY A 435 100.88 -15.92 -139.41
CA GLY A 435 101.71 -16.37 -140.53
C GLY A 435 103.07 -16.93 -140.12
N SER A 436 103.92 -17.20 -141.12
CA SER A 436 105.29 -17.69 -140.90
C SER A 436 106.32 -16.89 -141.69
N LEU A 437 107.42 -16.53 -141.05
CA LEU A 437 108.54 -15.77 -141.62
C LEU A 437 109.76 -16.66 -141.81
N PHE A 438 110.42 -16.59 -142.97
CA PHE A 438 111.69 -17.27 -143.21
C PHE A 438 112.84 -16.27 -143.08
N CYS A 439 113.70 -16.48 -142.09
CA CYS A 439 114.75 -15.56 -141.69
C CYS A 439 116.11 -16.25 -141.80
N ARG A 440 117.19 -15.49 -142.02
CA ARG A 440 118.56 -16.01 -142.02
C ARG A 440 119.33 -15.44 -140.83
N VAL A 441 120.11 -16.28 -140.14
CA VAL A 441 120.82 -15.87 -138.93
C VAL A 441 122.11 -15.12 -139.29
N GLU A 442 122.11 -13.81 -139.11
CA GLU A 442 123.27 -12.94 -139.43
C GLU A 442 124.28 -12.80 -138.29
N ASN A 443 123.84 -12.74 -137.03
CA ASN A 443 124.74 -12.57 -135.89
C ASN A 443 124.22 -13.27 -134.63
N ARG A 444 125.14 -13.73 -133.78
CA ARG A 444 124.84 -14.29 -132.46
C ARG A 444 125.42 -13.43 -131.37
N LYS A 445 124.55 -13.05 -130.44
CA LYS A 445 124.93 -12.35 -129.22
C LYS A 445 124.30 -13.08 -128.05
N GLU A 446 125.11 -13.69 -127.20
CA GLU A 446 124.63 -14.21 -125.92
C GLU A 446 124.43 -13.05 -124.95
N SER A 447 123.27 -13.00 -124.30
CA SER A 447 122.98 -12.00 -123.28
C SER A 447 123.40 -12.49 -121.89
N GLU A 448 123.95 -11.59 -121.08
CA GLU A 448 124.12 -11.76 -119.64
C GLU A 448 122.78 -12.16 -119.01
N LYS A 449 122.72 -13.36 -118.42
CA LYS A 449 121.53 -13.82 -117.72
C LYS A 449 121.47 -13.17 -116.35
N ARG A 450 120.54 -12.22 -116.20
CA ARG A 450 119.94 -11.88 -114.92
C ARG A 450 119.18 -13.09 -114.38
N ASP A 451 119.34 -13.24 -113.07
CA ASP A 451 118.51 -14.05 -112.19
C ASP A 451 117.02 -13.85 -112.47
N GLU A 452 116.27 -14.95 -112.33
CA GLU A 452 115.09 -15.07 -111.46
C GLU A 452 114.62 -16.53 -111.38
#